data_AF-E7FP97-F1
#
_entry.id   AF-E7FP97-F1
#
_cell.length_a   1.000
_cell.length_b   1.000
_cell.length_c   1.000
_cell.angle_alpha   90.00
_cell.angle_beta   90.00
_cell.angle_gamma   90.00
#
_symmetry.space_group_name_H-M   'P 1'
#
loop_
_entity.id
_entity.type
_entity.pdbx_description
1 polymer ?
#
loop_
_entity_poly.entity_id
_entity_poly.type
_entity_poly.pdbx_seq_one_letter_code
_entity_poly.pdbx_strand_id
1 'polypeptide(L)'
;MAKVGFQIYVDKELFKALNKQDKIGKVKKVVAKNGAKLQTETQRNMAQAYTAGYSTGATMRSTTLKIRDSGLSAEVQPHTKYFAYLEYGTRFMDMRPTLKPAFDKISSEFISDLRKVK
;
A
#
# COMPACT_ATOMS: atom_id res chain seq x y z
N MET A 1 6.86 -10.11 -16.71
CA MET A 1 7.09 -10.20 -15.24
C MET A 1 5.87 -9.67 -14.53
N ALA A 2 5.41 -10.38 -13.50
CA ALA A 2 4.24 -10.00 -12.72
C ALA A 2 4.53 -8.73 -11.90
N LYS A 3 3.58 -7.80 -11.89
CA LYS A 3 3.60 -6.62 -11.03
C LYS A 3 2.99 -7.01 -9.69
N VAL A 4 3.71 -6.77 -8.59
CA VAL A 4 3.22 -7.04 -7.23
C VAL A 4 2.89 -5.71 -6.57
N GLY A 5 1.64 -5.54 -6.18
CA GLY A 5 1.13 -4.35 -5.53
C GLY A 5 0.00 -4.71 -4.57
N PHE A 6 -0.24 -3.84 -3.60
CA PHE A 6 -1.40 -3.94 -2.72
C PHE A 6 -2.29 -2.71 -2.89
N GLN A 7 -3.59 -2.93 -2.79
CA GLN A 7 -4.61 -1.90 -2.90
C GLN A 7 -5.49 -1.91 -1.67
N ILE A 8 -5.72 -0.74 -1.09
CA ILE A 8 -6.82 -0.50 -0.16
C ILE A 8 -7.94 0.20 -0.92
N TYR A 9 -9.18 -0.24 -0.73
CA TYR A 9 -10.34 0.32 -1.42
C TYR A 9 -11.58 0.32 -0.51
N VAL A 10 -12.50 1.22 -0.83
CA VAL A 10 -13.83 1.27 -0.22
C VAL A 10 -14.77 0.44 -1.09
N ASP A 11 -15.46 -0.53 -0.48
CA ASP A 11 -16.42 -1.35 -1.21
C ASP A 11 -17.68 -0.58 -1.63
N LYS A 12 -18.50 -1.19 -2.47
CA LYS A 12 -19.71 -0.56 -3.02
C LYS A 12 -20.79 -0.31 -1.97
N GLU A 13 -20.91 -1.15 -0.96
CA GLU A 13 -21.96 -1.05 0.06
C GLU A 13 -21.65 0.08 1.04
N LEU A 14 -20.40 0.14 1.50
CA LEU A 14 -19.85 1.21 2.32
C LEU A 14 -19.89 2.55 1.58
N PHE A 15 -19.56 2.57 0.29
CA PHE A 15 -19.71 3.77 -0.54
C PHE A 15 -21.15 4.29 -0.53
N LYS A 16 -22.14 3.43 -0.76
CA LYS A 16 -23.56 3.81 -0.73
C LYS A 16 -23.97 4.38 0.63
N ALA A 17 -23.53 3.75 1.72
CA ALA A 17 -23.84 4.21 3.08
C ALA A 17 -23.23 5.59 3.38
N LEU A 18 -21.98 5.83 2.99
CA LEU A 18 -21.26 7.08 3.25
C LEU A 18 -21.69 8.22 2.34
N ASN A 19 -22.10 7.92 1.10
CA ASN A 19 -22.62 8.91 0.17
C ASN A 19 -23.98 9.47 0.61
N LYS A 20 -24.85 8.63 1.20
CA LYS A 20 -26.11 9.08 1.81
C LYS A 20 -25.92 10.08 2.95
N GLN A 21 -24.74 10.10 3.57
CA GLN A 21 -24.42 10.98 4.68
C GLN A 21 -23.59 12.21 4.24
N ASP A 22 -23.38 12.43 2.93
CA ASP A 22 -22.51 13.48 2.36
C ASP A 22 -21.05 13.45 2.87
N LYS A 23 -20.58 12.28 3.34
CA LYS A 23 -19.24 12.15 3.94
C LYS A 23 -18.15 11.78 2.94
N ILE A 24 -18.49 11.73 1.65
CA ILE A 24 -17.59 11.15 0.64
C ILE A 24 -16.25 11.88 0.52
N GLY A 25 -16.23 13.20 0.73
CA GLY A 25 -15.00 13.98 0.77
C GLY A 25 -14.05 13.55 1.89
N LYS A 26 -14.59 13.21 3.07
CA LYS A 26 -13.79 12.70 4.21
C LYS A 26 -13.23 11.32 3.91
N VAL A 27 -14.03 10.46 3.28
CA VAL A 27 -13.61 9.10 2.87
C VAL A 27 -12.43 9.16 1.89
N LYS A 28 -12.53 9.99 0.85
CA LYS A 28 -11.43 10.18 -0.11
C LYS A 28 -10.14 10.65 0.56
N LYS A 29 -10.25 11.55 1.55
CA LYS A 29 -9.10 11.99 2.36
C LYS A 29 -8.51 10.83 3.17
N VAL A 30 -9.34 9.97 3.77
CA VAL A 30 -8.87 8.78 4.50
C VAL A 30 -8.16 7.80 3.58
N VAL A 31 -8.69 7.53 2.40
CA VAL A 31 -8.04 6.68 1.38
C VAL A 31 -6.69 7.25 0.96
N ALA A 32 -6.64 8.53 0.58
CA ALA A 32 -5.39 9.18 0.16
C ALA A 32 -4.34 9.17 1.28
N LYS A 33 -4.74 9.49 2.52
CA LYS A 33 -3.86 9.48 3.70
C LYS A 33 -3.29 8.08 3.96
N ASN A 34 -4.12 7.06 3.95
CA ASN A 34 -3.67 5.69 4.21
C ASN A 34 -2.86 5.11 3.05
N GLY A 35 -3.17 5.50 1.81
CA GLY A 35 -2.32 5.21 0.65
C GLY A 35 -0.91 5.79 0.78
N ALA A 36 -0.81 7.07 1.18
CA ALA A 36 0.48 7.71 1.43
C ALA A 36 1.25 7.04 2.57
N LYS A 37 0.58 6.70 3.68
CA LYS A 37 1.18 5.93 4.77
C LYS A 37 1.69 4.57 4.32
N LEU A 38 0.93 3.85 3.49
CA LEU A 38 1.32 2.55 2.94
C LEU A 38 2.60 2.66 2.11
N GLN A 39 2.69 3.68 1.25
CA GLN A 39 3.91 3.94 0.48
C GLN A 39 5.10 4.22 1.39
N THR A 40 4.96 5.12 2.36
CA THR A 40 6.02 5.50 3.29
C THR A 40 6.49 4.31 4.13
N GLU A 41 5.57 3.53 4.68
CA GLU A 41 5.90 2.36 5.49
C GLU A 41 6.58 1.27 4.65
N THR A 42 6.11 1.05 3.42
CA THR A 42 6.78 0.14 2.48
C THR A 42 8.22 0.59 2.21
N GLN A 43 8.43 1.88 1.90
CA GLN A 43 9.76 2.43 1.65
C GLN A 43 10.67 2.33 2.89
N ARG A 44 10.13 2.56 4.09
CA ARG A 44 10.84 2.38 5.35
C ARG A 44 11.25 0.93 5.56
N ASN A 45 10.34 -0.02 5.36
CA ASN A 45 10.65 -1.45 5.46
C ASN A 45 11.75 -1.85 4.47
N MET A 46 11.70 -1.33 3.24
CA MET A 46 12.74 -1.56 2.23
C MET A 46 14.10 -0.99 2.65
N ALA A 47 14.13 0.21 3.22
CA ALA A 47 15.37 0.82 3.71
C ALA A 47 16.01 0.00 4.84
N GLN A 48 15.20 -0.64 5.68
CA GLN A 48 15.67 -1.49 6.78
C GLN A 48 16.06 -2.90 6.32
N ALA A 49 15.33 -3.48 5.36
CA ALA A 49 15.55 -4.85 4.91
C ALA A 49 16.68 -4.97 3.86
N TYR A 50 16.91 -3.94 3.06
CA TYR A 50 17.86 -3.95 1.95
C TYR A 50 19.15 -3.21 2.28
N THR A 51 19.92 -3.72 3.25
CA THR A 51 21.14 -3.08 3.78
C THR A 51 22.45 -3.70 3.28
N ALA A 52 22.38 -4.76 2.48
CA ALA A 52 23.57 -5.40 1.93
C ALA A 52 24.38 -4.41 1.06
N GLY A 53 25.71 -4.55 0.99
CA GLY A 53 26.60 -3.59 0.29
C GLY A 53 26.33 -3.41 -1.21
N TYR A 54 25.59 -4.35 -1.84
CA TYR A 54 25.14 -4.26 -3.22
C TYR A 54 23.75 -3.59 -3.38
N SER A 55 23.11 -3.18 -2.28
CA SER A 55 21.80 -2.55 -2.30
C SER A 55 21.91 -1.09 -2.76
N THR A 56 21.29 -0.78 -3.89
CA THR A 56 21.30 0.58 -4.49
C THR A 56 20.08 1.41 -4.10
N GLY A 57 19.09 0.83 -3.42
CA GLY A 57 17.81 1.49 -3.12
C GLY A 57 16.86 1.65 -4.31
N ALA A 58 17.15 1.04 -5.47
CA ALA A 58 16.33 1.16 -6.68
C ALA A 58 14.87 0.75 -6.48
N THR A 59 14.62 -0.37 -5.78
CA THR A 59 13.25 -0.85 -5.49
C THR A 59 12.45 0.18 -4.68
N MET A 60 13.03 0.71 -3.61
CA MET A 60 12.41 1.73 -2.75
C MET A 60 12.02 2.98 -3.54
N ARG A 61 12.94 3.49 -4.38
CA ARG A 61 12.70 4.67 -5.23
C ARG A 61 11.66 4.42 -6.31
N SER A 62 11.50 3.17 -6.75
CA SER A 62 10.49 2.77 -7.72
C SER A 62 9.08 2.61 -7.13
N THR A 63 8.91 2.65 -5.81
CA THR A 63 7.61 2.45 -5.17
C THR A 63 6.72 3.67 -5.38
N THR A 64 5.61 3.49 -6.09
CA THR A 64 4.64 4.56 -6.38
C THR A 64 3.30 4.30 -5.71
N LEU A 65 2.61 5.38 -5.33
CA LEU A 65 1.20 5.40 -4.97
C LEU A 65 0.34 5.83 -6.17
N LYS A 66 -0.76 5.13 -6.43
CA LYS A 66 -1.79 5.50 -7.39
C LYS A 66 -3.14 5.56 -6.71
N ILE A 67 -3.82 6.69 -6.83
CA ILE A 67 -5.21 6.84 -6.40
C ILE A 67 -6.11 6.55 -7.60
N ARG A 68 -7.08 5.65 -7.42
CA ARG A 68 -8.03 5.23 -8.48
C ARG A 68 -9.47 5.36 -7.99
N ASP A 69 -10.41 4.96 -8.83
CA ASP A 69 -11.85 4.90 -8.52
C ASP A 69 -12.38 6.23 -7.96
N SER A 70 -12.00 7.34 -8.60
CA SER A 70 -12.40 8.69 -8.18
C SER A 70 -12.02 9.05 -6.73
N GLY A 71 -10.95 8.46 -6.20
CA GLY A 71 -10.45 8.69 -4.85
C GLY A 71 -10.87 7.64 -3.82
N LEU A 72 -11.47 6.53 -4.25
CA LEU A 72 -11.98 5.46 -3.36
C LEU A 72 -11.02 4.29 -3.21
N SER A 73 -9.91 4.31 -3.95
CA SER A 73 -8.85 3.32 -3.80
C SER A 73 -7.47 3.92 -3.91
N ALA A 74 -6.54 3.29 -3.20
CA ALA A 74 -5.13 3.61 -3.19
C ALA A 74 -4.32 2.33 -3.41
N GLU A 75 -3.53 2.30 -4.48
CA GLU A 75 -2.66 1.19 -4.86
C GLU A 75 -1.20 1.59 -4.68
N VAL A 76 -0.43 0.78 -3.96
CA VAL A 76 1.02 0.96 -3.79
C VAL A 76 1.75 -0.19 -4.47
N GLN A 77 2.68 0.16 -5.34
CA GLN A 77 3.40 -0.82 -6.17
C GLN A 77 4.86 -0.41 -6.39
N PRO A 78 5.82 -1.30 -6.08
CA PRO A 78 7.19 -1.22 -6.57
C PRO A 78 7.28 -1.69 -8.04
N HIS A 79 8.16 -1.06 -8.82
CA HIS A 79 8.27 -1.32 -10.28
C HIS A 79 9.54 -2.05 -10.70
N THR A 80 10.42 -2.41 -9.76
CA THR A 80 11.55 -3.26 -10.10
C THR A 80 11.08 -4.66 -10.50
N LYS A 81 11.63 -5.14 -11.61
CA LYS A 81 11.31 -6.44 -12.22
C LYS A 81 11.40 -7.62 -11.26
N TYR A 82 12.30 -7.54 -10.28
CA TYR A 82 12.63 -8.57 -9.31
C TYR A 82 11.94 -8.40 -7.95
N PHE A 83 11.07 -7.40 -7.78
CA PHE A 83 10.42 -7.15 -6.49
C PHE A 83 9.60 -8.35 -5.98
N ALA A 84 8.94 -9.10 -6.88
CA ALA A 84 8.18 -10.29 -6.50
C ALA A 84 9.03 -11.34 -5.78
N TYR A 85 10.29 -11.49 -6.19
CA TYR A 85 11.23 -12.42 -5.55
C TYR A 85 11.64 -11.94 -4.16
N LEU A 86 11.77 -10.63 -3.96
CA LEU A 86 12.05 -10.06 -2.65
C LEU A 86 10.85 -10.28 -1.71
N GLU A 87 9.64 -10.10 -2.20
CA GLU A 87 8.44 -10.20 -1.36
C GLU A 87 8.09 -11.65 -0.98
N TYR A 88 8.21 -12.60 -1.92
CA TYR A 88 7.75 -13.98 -1.72
C TYR A 88 8.88 -15.01 -1.61
N GLY A 89 10.12 -14.61 -1.86
CA GLY A 89 11.25 -15.52 -1.96
C GLY A 89 11.26 -16.33 -3.26
N THR A 90 12.25 -17.20 -3.38
CA THR A 90 12.42 -18.16 -4.48
C THR A 90 13.00 -19.46 -3.94
N ARG A 91 13.15 -20.48 -4.79
CA ARG A 91 13.85 -21.73 -4.42
C ARG A 91 15.27 -21.49 -3.88
N PHE A 92 15.95 -20.42 -4.28
CA PHE A 92 17.36 -20.15 -3.97
C PHE A 92 17.57 -18.90 -3.10
N MET A 93 16.49 -18.23 -2.68
CA MET A 93 16.58 -16.97 -1.95
C MET A 93 15.40 -16.86 -0.98
N ASP A 94 15.70 -16.63 0.29
CA ASP A 94 14.68 -16.36 1.30
C ASP A 94 13.91 -15.08 1.00
N MET A 95 12.64 -15.06 1.43
CA MET A 95 11.80 -13.87 1.34
C MET A 95 12.30 -12.76 2.26
N ARG A 96 12.19 -11.52 1.79
CA ARG A 96 12.45 -10.28 2.52
C ARG A 96 11.23 -9.35 2.35
N PRO A 97 10.07 -9.74 2.90
CA PRO A 97 8.82 -9.05 2.66
C PRO A 97 8.86 -7.63 3.22
N THR A 98 8.37 -6.66 2.43
CA THR A 98 8.37 -5.25 2.80
C THR A 98 7.01 -4.59 2.57
N LEU A 99 6.26 -5.08 1.58
CA LEU A 99 4.97 -4.51 1.19
C LEU A 99 3.80 -5.15 1.93
N LYS A 100 3.78 -6.48 2.08
CA LYS A 100 2.79 -7.21 2.87
C LYS A 100 2.74 -6.77 4.34
N PRO A 101 3.87 -6.68 5.09
CA PRO A 101 3.83 -6.21 6.46
C PRO A 101 3.36 -4.75 6.57
N ALA A 102 3.72 -3.88 5.62
CA ALA A 102 3.19 -2.52 5.57
C ALA A 102 1.67 -2.51 5.32
N PHE A 103 1.19 -3.36 4.42
CA PHE A 103 -0.23 -3.50 4.13
C PHE A 103 -1.02 -3.98 5.35
N ASP A 104 -0.54 -5.01 6.05
CA ASP A 104 -1.24 -5.57 7.21
C ASP A 104 -1.39 -4.51 8.31
N LYS A 105 -0.34 -3.72 8.59
CA LYS A 105 -0.40 -2.60 9.53
C LYS A 105 -1.40 -1.52 9.09
N ILE A 106 -1.27 -1.04 7.85
CA ILE A 106 -2.11 0.07 7.36
C ILE A 106 -3.56 -0.35 7.15
N SER A 107 -3.84 -1.62 6.87
CA SER A 107 -5.21 -2.12 6.72
C SER A 107 -6.02 -1.94 8.03
N SER A 108 -5.41 -2.23 9.17
CA SER A 108 -6.02 -2.02 10.49
C SER A 108 -6.25 -0.53 10.79
N GLU A 109 -5.26 0.32 10.51
CA GLU A 109 -5.38 1.78 10.65
C GLU A 109 -6.47 2.36 9.74
N PHE A 110 -6.56 1.88 8.50
CA PHE A 110 -7.54 2.33 7.52
C PHE A 110 -8.97 2.03 7.98
N ILE A 111 -9.23 0.82 8.51
CA ILE A 111 -10.53 0.46 9.08
C ILE A 111 -10.87 1.37 10.26
N SER A 112 -9.91 1.66 11.14
CA SER A 112 -10.09 2.57 12.28
C SER A 112 -10.41 4.00 11.84
N ASP A 113 -9.66 4.53 10.86
CA ASP A 113 -9.87 5.87 10.31
C ASP A 113 -11.23 5.97 9.60
N LEU A 114 -11.67 4.93 8.88
CA LEU A 114 -13.00 4.89 8.27
C LEU A 114 -14.12 4.88 9.31
N ARG A 115 -13.97 4.16 10.42
CA ARG A 115 -14.96 4.15 11.51
C ARG A 115 -15.15 5.53 12.13
N LYS A 116 -14.11 6.36 12.18
CA LYS A 116 -14.17 7.74 12.68
C LYS A 116 -14.86 8.71 11.72
N VAL A 117 -15.07 8.31 10.46
CA VAL A 117 -15.88 9.08 9.50
C VAL A 117 -17.38 8.90 9.76
N LYS A 118 -17.79 7.87 10.52
CA LYS A 118 -19.20 7.58 10.84
C LYS A 118 -19.90 8.71 11.60
#